data_AF-A0A6A6P1F6-F1
#
_entry.id   AF-A0A6A6P1F6-F1
#
_cell.length_a   1.000
_cell.length_b   1.000
_cell.length_c   1.000
_cell.angle_alpha   90.00
_cell.angle_beta   90.00
_cell.angle_gamma   90.00
#
_symmetry.space_group_name_H-M   'P 1'
#
loop_
_entity.id
_entity.type
_entity.pdbx_description
1 polymer ?
#
loop_
_entity_poly.entity_id
_entity_poly.type
_entity_poly.pdbx_seq_one_letter_code
_entity_poly.pdbx_strand_id
1 'polypeptide(L)'
;MDFWLQPLQVSCRFPSLSGDTGNDVPEDALADIVEQRSVIAAWQLIAFGYDEAHAESMCDYFSSALYDGFNEAGFAGAAMKFSICSMKGMVMPVETVRDGMQVQVADLFAREFVNASRDPEFHQYYCENVCVDCIDAVGLDGQLTKNLFCEVLQERAEY
;
A
#
# COMPACT_ATOMS: atom_id res chain seq x y z
N MET A 1 -27.43 -10.39 -5.40
CA MET A 1 -26.23 -11.03 -4.83
C MET A 1 -25.95 -10.27 -3.55
N ASP A 2 -26.30 -10.89 -2.43
CA ASP A 2 -26.29 -10.24 -1.14
C ASP A 2 -24.91 -10.41 -0.50
N PHE A 3 -24.09 -9.36 -0.55
CA PHE A 3 -22.79 -9.29 0.10
C PHE A 3 -22.99 -8.90 1.57
N TRP A 4 -23.60 -9.79 2.35
CA TRP A 4 -23.73 -9.57 3.80
C TRP A 4 -22.37 -9.83 4.45
N LEU A 5 -21.83 -8.77 5.08
CA LEU A 5 -20.74 -8.84 6.05
C LEU A 5 -21.11 -9.85 7.14
N GLN A 6 -20.61 -11.08 7.04
CA GLN A 6 -20.64 -11.98 8.18
C GLN A 6 -19.78 -11.34 9.28
N PRO A 7 -20.24 -11.34 10.55
CA PRO A 7 -19.42 -10.84 11.64
C PRO A 7 -18.14 -11.67 11.69
N LEU A 8 -16.99 -11.02 11.46
CA LEU A 8 -15.67 -11.63 11.53
C LEU A 8 -15.55 -12.27 12.92
N GLN A 9 -15.64 -13.60 12.99
CA GLN A 9 -15.47 -14.36 14.24
C GLN A 9 -13.99 -14.47 14.66
N VAL A 10 -13.10 -13.75 13.99
CA VAL A 10 -11.68 -13.71 14.32
C VAL A 10 -11.51 -12.76 15.50
N SER A 11 -11.16 -13.30 16.67
CA SER A 11 -10.76 -12.51 17.84
C SER A 11 -9.39 -11.89 17.59
N CYS A 12 -9.36 -10.82 16.81
CA CYS A 12 -8.15 -10.07 16.50
C CYS A 12 -7.74 -9.24 17.70
N ARG A 13 -6.85 -9.80 18.52
CA ARG A 13 -6.20 -9.04 19.58
C ARG A 13 -4.90 -8.48 19.03
N PHE A 14 -4.96 -7.25 18.54
CA PHE A 14 -3.74 -6.50 18.29
C PHE A 14 -3.01 -6.31 19.63
N PRO A 15 -1.70 -6.53 19.69
CA PRO A 15 -0.93 -6.33 20.91
C PRO A 15 -1.11 -4.90 21.42
N SER A 16 -1.44 -4.74 22.72
CA SER A 16 -1.49 -3.43 23.34
C SER A 16 -0.07 -2.96 23.64
N LEU A 17 0.37 -1.89 22.99
CA LEU A 17 1.64 -1.24 23.28
C LEU A 17 1.48 -0.46 24.60
N SER A 18 2.05 -0.96 25.69
CA SER A 18 2.14 -0.23 26.94
C SER A 18 3.50 0.45 27.03
N GLY A 19 3.58 1.70 26.56
CA GLY A 19 4.77 2.54 26.67
C GLY A 19 4.51 3.90 26.03
N ASP A 20 4.81 4.98 26.75
CA ASP A 20 4.85 6.33 26.19
C ASP A 20 6.09 6.41 25.29
N THR A 21 5.93 6.26 23.98
CA THR A 21 7.04 6.18 23.02
C THR A 21 7.53 7.54 22.53
N GLY A 22 6.93 8.65 22.98
CA GLY A 22 7.09 9.91 22.25
C GLY A 22 6.66 9.77 20.77
N ASN A 23 6.72 10.85 19.99
CA ASN A 23 6.53 10.74 18.55
C ASN A 23 7.79 10.14 17.92
N ASP A 24 7.96 8.82 18.02
CA ASP A 24 9.06 8.06 17.40
C ASP A 24 8.73 7.61 15.97
N VAL A 25 7.99 8.46 15.25
CA VAL A 25 7.61 8.25 13.85
C VAL A 25 8.77 8.72 12.97
N PRO A 26 9.21 7.94 11.95
CA PRO A 26 10.20 8.39 10.99
C PRO A 26 9.83 9.71 10.30
N GLU A 27 10.81 10.60 10.13
CA GLU A 27 10.60 11.90 9.45
C GLU A 27 10.16 11.74 7.98
N ASP A 28 10.52 10.63 7.35
CA ASP A 28 10.13 10.26 5.99
C ASP A 28 8.79 9.51 5.89
N ALA A 29 8.18 9.16 7.03
CA ALA A 29 6.97 8.33 7.08
C ALA A 29 5.83 8.88 6.21
N LEU A 30 5.62 10.20 6.24
CA LEU A 30 4.57 10.83 5.46
C LEU A 30 4.86 10.75 3.95
N ALA A 31 6.12 10.92 3.55
CA ALA A 31 6.52 10.82 2.14
C ALA A 31 6.30 9.40 1.61
N ASP A 32 6.75 8.39 2.36
CA ASP A 32 6.54 6.97 2.04
C ASP A 32 5.05 6.63 1.91
N ILE A 33 4.23 7.06 2.87
CA ILE A 33 2.78 6.81 2.85
C ILE A 33 2.11 7.51 1.65
N VAL A 34 2.49 8.75 1.36
CA VAL A 34 1.96 9.50 0.21
C VAL A 34 2.36 8.83 -1.10
N GLU A 35 3.59 8.37 -1.23
CA GLU A 35 4.07 7.62 -2.40
C GLU A 35 3.23 6.34 -2.62
N GLN A 36 3.04 5.53 -1.60
CA GLN A 36 2.29 4.27 -1.72
C GLN A 36 0.80 4.48 -2.02
N ARG A 37 0.17 5.46 -1.37
CA ARG A 37 -1.21 5.86 -1.70
C ARG A 37 -1.34 6.31 -3.15
N SER A 38 -0.29 6.95 -3.68
CA SER A 38 -0.25 7.38 -5.08
C SER A 38 -0.14 6.21 -6.04
N VAL A 39 0.65 5.18 -5.70
CA VAL A 39 0.70 3.95 -6.50
C VAL A 39 -0.66 3.25 -6.53
N ILE A 40 -1.34 3.12 -5.38
CA ILE A 40 -2.70 2.54 -5.32
C ILE A 40 -3.69 3.37 -6.14
N ALA A 41 -3.63 4.70 -6.04
CA ALA A 41 -4.50 5.58 -6.82
C ALA A 41 -4.26 5.43 -8.34
N ALA A 42 -3.01 5.24 -8.77
CA ALA A 42 -2.69 4.93 -10.16
C ALA A 42 -3.32 3.60 -10.62
N TRP A 43 -3.24 2.54 -9.80
CA TRP A 43 -3.91 1.27 -10.09
C TRP A 43 -5.44 1.42 -10.15
N GLN A 44 -6.04 2.18 -9.25
CA GLN A 44 -7.49 2.44 -9.24
C GLN A 44 -7.93 3.22 -10.48
N LEU A 45 -7.18 4.25 -10.88
CA LEU A 45 -7.47 5.02 -12.09
C LEU A 45 -7.52 4.12 -13.32
N ILE A 46 -6.57 3.21 -13.44
CA ILE A 46 -6.49 2.24 -14.52
C ILE A 46 -7.63 1.21 -14.42
N ALA A 47 -7.93 0.71 -13.22
CA ALA A 47 -9.02 -0.22 -12.97
C ALA A 47 -10.41 0.31 -13.38
N PHE A 48 -10.65 1.62 -13.20
CA PHE A 48 -11.98 2.23 -13.36
C PHE A 48 -12.45 2.46 -14.79
N GLY A 49 -11.67 2.19 -15.83
CA GLY A 49 -12.24 2.37 -17.16
C GLY A 49 -11.37 2.16 -18.39
N TYR A 50 -10.19 1.56 -18.27
CA TYR A 50 -9.18 1.80 -19.28
C TYR A 50 -8.51 0.50 -19.73
N ASP A 51 -8.73 0.16 -21.01
CA ASP A 51 -7.94 -0.84 -21.71
C ASP A 51 -6.49 -0.36 -21.89
N GLU A 52 -5.63 -1.24 -22.42
CA GLU A 52 -4.21 -0.95 -22.67
C GLU A 52 -4.01 0.41 -23.36
N ALA A 53 -4.79 0.71 -24.41
CA ALA A 53 -4.71 1.95 -25.17
C ALA A 53 -4.93 3.22 -24.32
N HIS A 54 -5.74 3.13 -23.26
CA HIS A 54 -5.96 4.24 -22.35
C HIS A 54 -4.86 4.37 -21.29
N ALA A 55 -4.24 3.28 -20.83
CA ALA A 55 -3.03 3.38 -20.02
C ALA A 55 -1.89 4.03 -20.81
N GLU A 56 -1.74 3.68 -22.10
CA GLU A 56 -0.77 4.33 -23.00
C GLU A 56 -1.07 5.82 -23.14
N SER A 57 -2.34 6.16 -23.43
CA SER A 57 -2.81 7.52 -23.55
C SER A 57 -2.57 8.31 -22.25
N MET A 58 -2.96 7.79 -21.08
CA MET A 58 -2.75 8.48 -19.79
C MET A 58 -1.27 8.71 -19.48
N CYS A 59 -0.39 7.75 -19.77
CA CYS A 59 1.05 7.94 -19.62
C CYS A 59 1.57 9.06 -20.55
N ASP A 60 1.17 9.03 -21.83
CA ASP A 60 1.60 10.01 -22.83
C ASP A 60 1.02 11.42 -22.55
N TYR A 61 -0.19 11.49 -21.98
CA TYR A 61 -0.85 12.72 -21.55
C TYR A 61 -0.45 13.19 -20.16
N PHE A 62 0.37 12.43 -19.40
CA PHE A 62 0.86 12.82 -18.07
C PHE A 62 1.83 14.02 -18.17
N SER A 63 1.22 15.19 -18.31
CA SER A 63 1.84 16.50 -18.44
C SER A 63 2.29 17.04 -17.09
N SER A 64 3.09 18.12 -17.13
CA SER A 64 3.43 18.87 -15.91
C SER A 64 2.20 19.39 -15.17
N ALA A 65 1.13 19.76 -15.89
CA ALA A 65 -0.10 20.23 -15.26
C ALA A 65 -0.86 19.14 -14.49
N LEU A 66 -0.88 17.89 -15.01
CA LEU A 66 -1.44 16.75 -14.28
C LEU A 66 -0.55 16.36 -13.09
N TYR A 67 0.77 16.40 -13.29
CA TYR A 67 1.74 16.20 -12.21
C TYR A 67 1.52 17.16 -11.04
N ASP A 68 1.42 18.46 -11.34
CA ASP A 68 1.19 19.50 -10.33
C ASP A 68 -0.19 19.34 -9.69
N GLY A 69 -1.23 19.03 -10.48
CA GLY A 69 -2.57 18.79 -9.96
C GLY A 69 -2.65 17.59 -8.99
N PHE A 70 -1.91 16.51 -9.24
CA PHE A 70 -1.83 15.39 -8.29
C PHE A 70 -1.08 15.77 -7.02
N ASN A 71 0.00 16.56 -7.13
CA ASN A 71 0.71 17.09 -5.96
C ASN A 71 -0.19 17.98 -5.10
N GLU A 72 -0.97 18.87 -5.72
CA GLU A 72 -1.95 19.72 -5.03
C GLU A 72 -3.06 18.91 -4.35
N ALA A 73 -3.43 17.76 -4.92
CA ALA A 73 -4.38 16.82 -4.35
C ALA A 73 -3.80 15.92 -3.23
N GLY A 74 -2.51 16.09 -2.89
CA GLY A 74 -1.85 15.33 -1.82
C GLY A 74 -1.30 13.97 -2.24
N PHE A 75 -1.14 13.74 -3.55
CA PHE A 75 -0.46 12.57 -4.10
C PHE A 75 0.97 12.93 -4.53
N ALA A 76 1.87 11.95 -4.53
CA ALA A 76 3.15 12.05 -5.21
C ALA A 76 2.94 11.92 -6.72
N GLY A 77 2.90 13.05 -7.43
CA GLY A 77 2.71 13.09 -8.89
C GLY A 77 3.76 12.30 -9.66
N ALA A 78 4.98 12.18 -9.11
CA ALA A 78 6.05 11.34 -9.68
C ALA A 78 5.72 9.85 -9.60
N ALA A 79 5.28 9.39 -8.43
CA ALA A 79 4.87 8.00 -8.22
C ALA A 79 3.65 7.65 -9.09
N MET A 80 2.64 8.53 -9.14
CA MET A 80 1.48 8.40 -10.04
C MET A 80 1.92 8.19 -11.49
N LYS A 81 2.79 9.07 -12.01
CA LYS A 81 3.26 9.01 -13.39
C LYS A 81 4.01 7.70 -13.64
N PHE A 82 4.94 7.36 -12.76
CA PHE A 82 5.76 6.18 -12.90
C PHE A 82 4.89 4.92 -12.94
N SER A 83 3.94 4.78 -12.01
CA SER A 83 3.02 3.64 -11.96
C SER A 83 2.12 3.57 -13.18
N ILE A 84 1.51 4.68 -13.61
CA ILE A 84 0.66 4.68 -14.83
C ILE A 84 1.48 4.27 -16.06
N CYS A 85 2.69 4.80 -16.19
CA CYS A 85 3.56 4.51 -17.32
C CYS A 85 4.15 3.09 -17.30
N SER A 86 4.38 2.50 -16.13
CA SER A 86 4.84 1.10 -16.04
C SER A 86 3.77 0.09 -16.46
N MET A 87 2.50 0.51 -16.45
CA MET A 87 1.36 -0.29 -16.93
C MET A 87 1.13 -0.18 -18.45
N LYS A 88 1.93 0.63 -19.17
CA LYS A 88 1.87 0.76 -20.63
C LYS A 88 2.20 -0.57 -21.30
N GLY A 89 1.40 -0.97 -22.28
CA GLY A 89 1.60 -2.23 -23.01
C GLY A 89 1.23 -3.50 -22.22
N MET A 90 0.66 -3.35 -21.01
CA MET A 90 0.15 -4.48 -20.25
C MET A 90 -1.27 -4.81 -20.71
N VAL A 91 -1.51 -6.09 -21.01
CA VAL A 91 -2.89 -6.60 -21.03
C VAL A 91 -3.39 -6.56 -19.60
N MET A 92 -4.54 -5.92 -19.37
CA MET A 92 -5.10 -5.73 -18.03
C MET A 92 -6.37 -6.57 -17.82
N PRO A 93 -6.26 -7.93 -17.72
CA PRO A 93 -7.33 -8.73 -17.16
C PRO A 93 -7.71 -8.23 -15.77
N VAL A 94 -8.97 -8.46 -15.40
CA VAL A 94 -9.49 -8.10 -14.07
C VAL A 94 -8.63 -8.72 -12.97
N GLU A 95 -8.11 -9.92 -13.18
CA GLU A 95 -7.22 -10.62 -12.26
C GLU A 95 -5.90 -9.87 -12.06
N THR A 96 -5.26 -9.40 -13.13
CA THR A 96 -3.99 -8.65 -13.04
C THR A 96 -4.15 -7.35 -12.26
N VAL A 97 -5.23 -6.62 -12.52
CA VAL A 97 -5.53 -5.38 -11.81
C VAL A 97 -5.84 -5.66 -10.33
N ARG A 98 -6.66 -6.68 -10.05
CA ARG A 98 -7.00 -7.09 -8.68
C ARG A 98 -5.75 -7.50 -7.90
N ASP A 99 -4.92 -8.37 -8.48
CA ASP A 99 -3.74 -8.91 -7.82
C ASP A 99 -2.70 -7.79 -7.60
N GLY A 100 -2.52 -6.88 -8.57
CA GLY A 100 -1.70 -5.68 -8.43
C GLY A 100 -2.19 -4.76 -7.29
N MET A 101 -3.49 -4.48 -7.24
CA MET A 101 -4.08 -3.70 -6.14
C MET A 101 -3.90 -4.37 -4.78
N GLN A 102 -4.07 -5.70 -4.69
CA GLN A 102 -3.87 -6.44 -3.44
C GLN A 102 -2.44 -6.32 -2.93
N VAL A 103 -1.44 -6.46 -3.80
CA VAL A 103 -0.03 -6.28 -3.44
C VAL A 103 0.24 -4.87 -2.93
N GLN A 104 -0.25 -3.85 -3.63
CA GLN A 104 0.03 -2.45 -3.26
C GLN A 104 -0.68 -2.03 -1.97
N VAL A 105 -1.90 -2.52 -1.72
CA VAL A 105 -2.60 -2.25 -0.45
C VAL A 105 -1.91 -2.98 0.71
N ALA A 106 -1.43 -4.21 0.50
CA ALA A 106 -0.62 -4.92 1.49
C ALA A 106 0.70 -4.19 1.80
N ASP A 107 1.39 -3.67 0.78
CA ASP A 107 2.62 -2.89 0.95
C ASP A 107 2.38 -1.57 1.68
N LEU A 108 1.32 -0.83 1.34
CA LEU A 108 0.92 0.38 2.07
C LEU A 108 0.67 0.05 3.55
N PHE A 109 -0.09 -1.01 3.83
CA PHE A 109 -0.40 -1.41 5.20
C PHE A 109 0.89 -1.78 5.96
N ALA A 110 1.78 -2.57 5.34
CA ALA A 110 3.07 -2.91 5.91
C ALA A 110 3.90 -1.65 6.23
N ARG A 111 4.01 -0.70 5.30
CA ARG A 111 4.77 0.54 5.48
C ARG A 111 4.16 1.48 6.51
N GLU A 112 2.82 1.59 6.59
CA GLU A 112 2.16 2.36 7.66
C GLU A 112 2.50 1.77 9.04
N PHE A 113 2.55 0.44 9.17
CA PHE A 113 2.95 -0.22 10.41
C PHE A 113 4.43 -0.03 10.75
N VAL A 114 5.34 -0.18 9.77
CA VAL A 114 6.77 0.08 9.99
C VAL A 114 6.98 1.53 10.40
N ASN A 115 6.27 2.47 9.77
CA ASN A 115 6.39 3.89 10.07
C ASN A 115 5.68 4.33 11.36
N ALA A 116 4.96 3.44 12.05
CA ALA A 116 4.33 3.76 13.33
C ALA A 116 5.36 3.91 14.48
N SER A 117 6.58 3.41 14.31
CA SER A 117 7.65 3.47 15.32
C SER A 117 9.03 3.30 14.67
N ARG A 118 10.09 3.81 15.29
CA ARG A 118 11.49 3.49 14.95
C ARG A 118 12.08 2.39 15.83
N ASP A 119 11.32 1.89 16.80
CA ASP A 119 11.78 0.88 17.74
C ASP A 119 11.97 -0.49 17.06
N PRO A 120 13.21 -1.01 16.97
CA PRO A 120 13.47 -2.31 16.36
C PRO A 120 12.79 -3.46 17.12
N GLU A 121 12.58 -3.34 18.43
CA GLU A 121 11.88 -4.36 19.22
C GLU A 121 10.38 -4.39 18.87
N PHE A 122 9.78 -3.22 18.64
CA PHE A 122 8.41 -3.12 18.12
C PHE A 122 8.26 -3.82 16.77
N HIS A 123 9.19 -3.56 15.86
CA HIS A 123 9.22 -4.14 14.52
C HIS A 123 9.41 -5.66 14.54
N GLN A 124 10.40 -6.15 15.29
CA GLN A 124 10.66 -7.58 15.43
C GLN A 124 9.44 -8.29 16.04
N TYR A 125 8.88 -7.72 17.11
CA TYR A 125 7.72 -8.29 17.78
C TYR A 125 6.51 -8.39 16.83
N TYR A 126 6.25 -7.36 16.01
CA TYR A 126 5.18 -7.42 15.02
C TYR A 126 5.45 -8.46 13.92
N CYS A 127 6.68 -8.57 13.41
CA CYS A 127 7.02 -9.55 12.37
C CYS A 127 6.79 -10.99 12.87
N GLU A 128 7.10 -11.27 14.14
CA GLU A 128 6.87 -12.57 14.76
C GLU A 128 5.39 -12.84 15.06
N ASN A 129 4.64 -11.82 15.50
CA ASN A 129 3.30 -11.96 16.08
C ASN A 129 2.15 -11.45 15.20
N VAL A 130 2.40 -11.04 13.95
CA VAL A 130 1.32 -10.57 13.07
C VAL A 130 0.30 -11.69 12.86
N CYS A 131 -0.97 -11.35 13.06
CA CYS A 131 -2.06 -12.31 12.90
C CYS A 131 -2.52 -12.32 11.44
N VAL A 132 -2.03 -13.30 10.67
CA VAL A 132 -2.35 -13.50 9.25
C VAL A 132 -3.86 -13.61 9.06
N ASP A 133 -4.54 -14.46 9.85
CA ASP A 133 -6.00 -14.65 9.77
C ASP A 133 -6.79 -13.36 10.03
N CYS A 134 -6.25 -12.43 10.81
CA CYS A 134 -6.87 -11.13 11.05
C CYS A 134 -6.73 -10.15 9.89
N ILE A 135 -5.62 -10.26 9.16
CA ILE A 135 -5.40 -9.48 7.94
C ILE A 135 -6.27 -10.05 6.81
N ASP A 136 -6.37 -11.38 6.72
CA ASP A 136 -7.29 -12.08 5.82
C ASP A 136 -8.75 -11.69 6.08
N ALA A 137 -9.12 -11.58 7.36
CA ALA A 137 -10.46 -11.17 7.78
C ALA A 137 -10.87 -9.77 7.28
N VAL A 138 -9.92 -8.86 7.06
CA VAL A 138 -10.20 -7.52 6.50
C VAL A 138 -10.06 -7.46 4.98
N GLY A 139 -9.88 -8.61 4.32
CA GLY A 139 -9.85 -8.74 2.87
C GLY A 139 -8.49 -8.49 2.23
N LEU A 140 -7.41 -8.48 3.01
CA LEU A 140 -6.03 -8.41 2.52
C LEU A 140 -5.40 -9.79 2.54
N ASP A 141 -4.42 -10.06 1.68
CA ASP A 141 -3.63 -11.30 1.81
C ASP A 141 -2.69 -11.18 3.01
N GLY A 142 -3.02 -11.86 4.10
CA GLY A 142 -2.33 -11.75 5.37
C GLY A 142 -0.91 -12.30 5.33
N GLN A 143 -0.65 -13.33 4.52
CA GLN A 143 0.70 -13.89 4.41
C GLN A 143 1.59 -12.98 3.59
N LEU A 144 1.08 -12.44 2.48
CA LEU A 144 1.78 -11.43 1.70
C LEU A 144 2.07 -10.18 2.54
N THR A 145 1.08 -9.68 3.27
CA THR A 145 1.22 -8.50 4.13
C THR A 145 2.27 -8.73 5.21
N LYS A 146 2.28 -9.92 5.84
CA LYS A 146 3.32 -10.31 6.80
C LYS A 146 4.72 -10.28 6.17
N ASN A 147 4.87 -10.88 4.99
CA ASN A 147 6.15 -10.96 4.31
C ASN A 147 6.67 -9.57 3.97
N LEU A 148 5.82 -8.73 3.34
CA LEU A 148 6.15 -7.35 2.99
C LEU A 148 6.53 -6.53 4.23
N PHE A 149 5.80 -6.67 5.34
CA PHE A 149 6.18 -6.03 6.60
C PHE A 149 7.58 -6.44 7.04
N CYS A 150 7.87 -7.74 7.09
CA CYS A 150 9.19 -8.23 7.50
C CYS A 150 10.31 -7.86 6.51
N GLU A 151 10.01 -7.73 5.21
CA GLU A 151 10.94 -7.30 4.15
C GLU A 151 11.26 -5.80 4.25
N VAL A 152 10.26 -4.93 4.41
CA VAL A 152 10.45 -3.47 4.58
C VAL A 152 11.33 -3.16 5.80
N LEU A 153 11.23 -3.96 6.86
CA LEU A 153 12.13 -3.87 8.01
C LEU A 153 13.59 -4.16 7.67
N GLN A 154 13.83 -5.15 6.80
CA GLN A 154 15.18 -5.49 6.35
C GLN A 154 15.75 -4.39 5.46
N GLU A 155 14.95 -3.84 4.53
CA GLU A 155 15.37 -2.70 3.68
C GLU A 155 15.84 -1.51 4.53
N ARG A 156 15.15 -1.20 5.64
CA ARG A 156 15.53 -0.09 6.54
C ARG A 156 16.73 -0.38 7.44
N ALA A 157 17.05 -1.65 7.71
CA ALA A 157 18.22 -2.03 8.51
C ALA A 157 19.54 -1.98 7.72
N GLU A 158 19.47 -1.88 6.39
CA GLU A 158 20.62 -1.82 5.49
C GLU A 158 21.12 -0.38 5.19
N TYR A 159 20.46 0.64 5.74
CA TYR A 159 20.83 2.06 5.68
C TYR A 159 21.31 2.60 7.04
#